data_AF-A0A7C4A2N5-F1
#
_entry.id   AF-A0A7C4A2N5-F1
#
_cell.length_a   1.000
_cell.length_b   1.000
_cell.length_c   1.000
_cell.angle_alpha   90.00
_cell.angle_beta   90.00
_cell.angle_gamma   90.00
#
_symmetry.space_group_name_H-M   'P 1'
#
loop_
_entity.id
_entity.type
_entity.pdbx_description
1 polymer ?
#
loop_
_entity_poly.entity_id
_entity_poly.type
_entity_poly.pdbx_seq_one_letter_code
_entity_poly.pdbx_strand_id
1 'polypeptide(L)' 'MKTPWHSWGVGIVSLLWNAGGAYDYLMTKMQNADYLAVFMPEQLAYFTSLPLWVNICWGLGVWGA' A
#
# COMPACT_ATOMS: atom_id res chain seq x y z
N MET A 1 -8.70 -34.03 -6.72
CA MET A 1 -8.37 -32.97 -7.69
C MET A 1 -7.03 -32.37 -7.30
N LYS A 2 -6.07 -32.23 -8.22
CA LYS A 2 -4.78 -31.54 -7.93
C LYS A 2 -5.02 -30.04 -8.02
N THR A 3 -4.53 -29.27 -7.05
CA THR A 3 -4.58 -27.80 -7.11
C THR A 3 -3.83 -27.33 -8.36
N PRO A 4 -4.45 -26.52 -9.22
CA PRO A 4 -3.78 -26.02 -10.42
C PRO A 4 -2.56 -25.17 -10.05
N TRP A 5 -1.45 -25.35 -10.77
CA TRP A 5 -0.18 -24.69 -10.45
C TRP A 5 -0.28 -23.15 -10.51
N HIS A 6 -1.08 -22.62 -11.43
CA HIS A 6 -1.25 -21.18 -11.61
C HIS A 6 -1.93 -20.52 -10.42
N SER A 7 -2.73 -21.25 -9.63
CA SER A 7 -3.33 -20.73 -8.40
C SER A 7 -2.25 -20.31 -7.38
N TRP A 8 -1.12 -21.01 -7.33
CA TRP A 8 0.02 -20.63 -6.51
C TRP A 8 0.72 -19.38 -7.04
N GLY A 9 0.92 -19.30 -8.36
CA GLY A 9 1.48 -18.12 -9.00
C GLY A 9 0.64 -16.87 -8.72
N VAL A 10 -0.68 -16.97 -8.92
CA VAL A 10 -1.62 -15.89 -8.60
C VAL A 10 -1.57 -15.56 -7.10
N GLY A 11 -1.57 -16.55 -6.22
CA GLY A 11 -1.51 -16.33 -4.77
C GLY A 11 -0.26 -15.56 -4.34
N ILE A 12 0.92 -15.92 -4.88
CA ILE A 12 2.18 -15.22 -4.57
C ILE A 12 2.15 -13.79 -5.07
N VAL A 13 1.72 -13.57 -6.32
CA VAL A 13 1.65 -12.22 -6.91
C VAL A 13 0.67 -11.34 -6.12
N SER A 14 -0.50 -11.88 -5.78
CA SER A 14 -1.48 -11.19 -4.94
C SER A 14 -0.93 -10.86 -3.55
N LEU A 15 -0.21 -11.80 -2.92
CA LEU A 15 0.40 -11.56 -1.60
C LEU A 15 1.44 -10.44 -1.66
N LEU A 16 2.32 -10.45 -2.67
CA LEU A 16 3.34 -9.42 -2.84
C LEU A 16 2.72 -8.05 -3.12
N TRP A 17 1.66 -8.00 -3.94
CA TRP A 17 0.94 -6.76 -4.21
C TRP A 17 0.35 -6.15 -2.93
N ASN A 18 -0.35 -6.96 -2.13
CA ASN A 18 -0.96 -6.49 -0.88
C ASN A 18 0.10 -6.10 0.16
N ALA A 19 1.19 -6.85 0.27
CA ALA A 19 2.31 -6.52 1.14
C ALA A 19 2.94 -5.16 0.76
N GLY A 20 3.06 -4.87 -0.53
CA GLY A 20 3.52 -3.57 -1.02
C GLY A 20 2.60 -2.42 -0.57
N GLY A 21 1.28 -2.57 -0.74
CA GLY A 21 0.31 -1.57 -0.28
C GLY A 21 0.31 -1.37 1.24
N ALA A 22 0.44 -2.44 2.01
CA ALA A 22 0.55 -2.37 3.47
C ALA A 22 1.83 -1.65 3.91
N TYR A 23 2.96 -1.92 3.24
CA TYR A 23 4.24 -1.26 3.52
C TYR A 23 4.17 0.25 3.21
N ASP A 24 3.69 0.63 2.02
CA ASP A 24 3.50 2.04 1.62
C ASP A 24 2.61 2.80 2.62
N TYR A 25 1.46 2.21 2.98
CA TYR A 25 0.56 2.80 3.96
C TYR A 25 1.25 3.04 5.31
N LEU A 26 1.92 2.02 5.85
CA LEU A 26 2.60 2.15 7.14
C LEU A 26 3.71 3.19 7.09
N MET A 27 4.58 3.15 6.09
CA MET A 27 5.69 4.11 5.97
C MET A 27 5.18 5.54 5.81
N THR A 28 4.12 5.74 5.02
CA THR A 28 3.51 7.06 4.84
C THR A 28 2.83 7.57 6.10
N LYS A 29 2.04 6.75 6.80
CA LYS A 29 1.33 7.18 8.03
C LYS A 29 2.26 7.35 9.23
N MET A 30 3.35 6.61 9.29
CA MET A 30 4.41 6.78 10.29
C MET A 30 5.37 7.92 9.96
N GLN A 31 5.18 8.59 8.82
CA GLN A 31 6.05 9.66 8.33
C GLN A 31 7.53 9.25 8.29
N ASN A 32 7.81 8.03 7.81
CA ASN A 32 9.18 7.54 7.71
C ASN A 32 9.99 8.43 6.76
N ALA A 33 11.03 9.09 7.27
CA ALA A 33 11.80 10.08 6.54
C ALA A 33 12.53 9.49 5.32
N ASP A 34 13.15 8.31 5.46
CA ASP A 34 13.90 7.67 4.38
C ASP A 34 12.97 7.21 3.26
N TYR A 35 11.81 6.66 3.62
CA TYR A 35 10.77 6.29 2.66
C TYR A 35 10.22 7.52 1.94
N LEU A 36 9.95 8.60 2.67
CA LEU A 36 9.37 9.81 2.09
C LEU A 36 10.36 10.64 1.28
N ALA A 37 11.67 10.47 1.51
CA ALA A 37 12.73 11.17 0.79
C ALA A 37 12.78 10.83 -0.71
N VAL A 38 12.13 9.75 -1.15
CA VAL A 38 12.06 9.37 -2.57
C VAL A 38 11.06 10.22 -3.37
N PHE A 39 10.14 10.92 -2.70
CA PHE A 39 9.10 11.70 -3.34
C PHE A 39 9.55 13.15 -3.58
N MET A 40 9.10 13.74 -4.69
CA MET A 40 9.24 15.18 -4.90
C MET A 40 8.41 15.96 -3.86
N PRO A 41 8.80 17.20 -3.50
CA PRO A 41 8.08 18.00 -2.50
C PRO A 41 6.59 18.15 -2.77
N GLU A 42 6.20 18.30 -4.04
CA GLU A 42 4.81 18.44 -4.47
C GLU A 42 4.02 17.14 -4.25
N GLN A 43 4.66 15.99 -4.47
CA GLN A 43 4.04 14.68 -4.22
C GLN A 43 3.88 14.45 -2.71
N LEU A 44 4.88 14.80 -1.91
CA LEU A 44 4.79 14.70 -0.45
C LEU A 44 3.67 15.60 0.10
N ALA A 45 3.54 16.83 -0.42
CA ALA A 45 2.46 17.73 -0.07
C ALA A 45 1.08 17.15 -0.42
N TYR A 46 0.94 16.50 -1.58
CA TYR A 46 -0.28 15.79 -1.95
C TYR A 46 -0.65 14.70 -0.93
N PHE A 47 0.28 13.83 -0.55
CA PHE A 47 -0.01 12.74 0.39
C PHE A 47 -0.30 13.22 1.82
N THR A 48 0.36 14.28 2.25
CA THR A 48 0.19 14.86 3.61
C THR A 48 -1.04 15.75 3.74
N SER A 49 -1.62 16.22 2.64
CA SER A 49 -2.82 17.06 2.60
C SER A 49 -4.11 16.29 2.27
N LEU A 50 -4.06 14.96 2.18
CA LEU A 50 -5.25 14.16 1.88
C LEU A 50 -6.34 14.37 2.94
N PRO A 51 -7.60 14.60 2.52
CA PRO A 51 -8.71 14.77 3.47
C PRO A 51 -8.98 13.47 4.22
N LEU A 52 -9.60 13.59 5.40
CA LEU A 52 -9.81 12.47 6.32
C LEU A 52 -10.52 11.27 5.67
N TRP A 53 -11.55 11.52 4.86
CA TRP A 53 -12.30 10.44 4.21
C TRP A 53 -11.44 9.64 3.22
N VAL A 54 -10.49 10.28 2.52
CA VAL A 54 -9.54 9.58 1.63
C VAL A 54 -8.61 8.69 2.46
N ASN A 55 -8.12 9.20 3.60
CA ASN A 55 -7.30 8.42 4.50
C ASN A 55 -8.05 7.18 5.03
N ILE A 56 -9.34 7.32 5.35
CA ILE A 56 -10.19 6.20 5.77
C ILE A 56 -10.35 5.20 4.63
N CYS A 57 -10.73 5.63 3.44
CA CYS A 57 -10.86 4.75 2.27
C CYS A 57 -9.56 4.04 1.93
N TRP A 58 -8.42 4.72 2.04
CA TRP A 58 -7.11 4.13 1.83
C TRP A 58 -6.81 3.05 2.87
N GLY A 59 -7.01 3.34 4.16
CA GLY A 59 -6.85 2.35 5.22
C GLY A 59 -7.73 1.12 5.00
N LEU A 60 -9.01 1.33 4.67
CA LEU A 60 -9.93 0.23 4.36
C LEU A 60 -9.50 -0.56 3.11
N GLY A 61 -8.98 0.10 2.09
CA GLY A 61 -8.48 -0.56 0.88
C GLY A 61 -7.25 -1.45 1.13
N VAL A 62 -6.37 -1.04 2.05
CA VAL A 62 -5.18 -1.82 2.40
C VAL A 62 -5.51 -2.98 3.34
N TRP A 63 -6.35 -2.73 4.35
CA TRP A 63 -6.60 -3.69 5.43
C TRP A 63 -7.88 -4.52 5.24
N GLY A 64 -8.68 -4.22 4.24
CA GLY A 64 -9.90 -4.96 3.88
C GLY A 64 -9.72 -5.95 2.73
N ALA A 65 -8.50 -6.08 2.20
CA ALA A 65 -8.15 -7.00 1.11
C ALA A 65 -7.84 -8.43 1.61
#